data_AF-A0A944ACI0-F1
#
_entry.id   AF-A0A944ACI0-F1
#
_cell.length_a   1.000
_cell.length_b   1.000
_cell.length_c   1.000
_cell.angle_alpha   90.00
_cell.angle_beta   90.00
_cell.angle_gamma   90.00
#
_symmetry.space_group_name_H-M   'P 1'
#
loop_
_entity.id
_entity.type
_entity.pdbx_description
1 polymer ?
#
loop_
_entity_poly.entity_id
_entity_poly.type
_entity_poly.pdbx_seq_one_letter_code
_entity_poly.pdbx_strand_id
1 'polypeptide(L)'
;MLLGKTLEEAIAPNVIEARKGKGRLGQLVEEYFFGYDVNSNPDADFSDAGLELKVTPLKELKNKVLAIKERLVCTMIDYDADQSKAFEESHVYLKCAYMLILFYIHEADVPVQQLLFIYAVLWQIPEKDLLIMKQDYEKIIAKIRAGKAHELSEGDTTYLGACRKGQKGDTDVYYNLPDGTRAAVPAPKRAFSLKTQYMRTILEFAKKTGGQGTYNTSALVHGYSPHLIEESELRVNSFEDILLNRFNPYYRMSYEELVKEFHAPTTGAKSKYFLVANEILTESHTRAMM
;
A
#
# COMPACT_ATOMS: atom_id res chain seq x y z
N MET A 1 9.59 -17.14 17.46
CA MET A 1 8.76 -16.96 16.25
C MET A 1 7.39 -16.44 16.67
N LEU A 2 6.96 -15.28 16.12
CA LEU A 2 5.72 -14.59 16.50
C LEU A 2 4.46 -15.18 15.84
N LEU A 3 4.63 -15.89 14.72
CA LEU A 3 3.53 -16.49 13.97
C LEU A 3 2.76 -17.52 14.81
N GLY A 4 1.44 -17.42 14.82
CA GLY A 4 0.54 -18.30 15.58
C GLY A 4 0.55 -18.01 17.09
N LYS A 5 1.15 -16.90 17.51
CA LYS A 5 1.24 -16.47 18.91
C LYS A 5 0.80 -15.02 19.05
N THR A 6 0.45 -14.66 20.27
CA THR A 6 0.40 -13.28 20.73
C THR A 6 1.81 -12.78 21.05
N LEU A 7 2.00 -11.47 21.20
CA LEU A 7 3.29 -10.92 21.63
C LEU A 7 3.64 -11.39 23.04
N GLU A 8 2.66 -11.40 23.95
CA GLU A 8 2.81 -11.86 25.33
C GLU A 8 3.31 -13.30 25.42
N GLU A 9 2.75 -14.22 24.62
CA GLU A 9 3.21 -15.62 24.55
C GLU A 9 4.60 -15.76 23.92
N ALA A 10 4.95 -14.88 22.97
CA ALA A 10 6.20 -14.97 22.24
C ALA A 10 7.42 -14.53 23.05
N ILE A 11 7.23 -13.66 24.04
CA ILE A 11 8.30 -13.13 24.88
C ILE A 11 8.30 -13.66 26.32
N ALA A 12 7.34 -14.51 26.67
CA ALA A 12 7.24 -15.08 28.01
C ALA A 12 8.58 -15.73 28.44
N PRO A 13 9.01 -15.54 29.70
CA PRO A 13 8.28 -14.97 30.84
C PRO A 13 8.40 -13.44 31.00
N ASN A 14 8.91 -12.70 30.02
CA ASN A 14 9.10 -11.25 30.15
C ASN A 14 7.75 -10.52 30.27
N VAL A 15 7.71 -9.47 31.10
CA VAL A 15 6.51 -8.65 31.32
C VAL A 15 6.54 -7.43 30.39
N ILE A 16 5.42 -7.19 29.71
CA ILE A 16 5.25 -6.05 28.79
C ILE A 16 4.71 -4.85 29.56
N GLU A 17 5.38 -3.70 29.48
CA GLU A 17 4.84 -2.46 30.00
C GLU A 17 3.73 -1.91 29.11
N ALA A 18 2.61 -1.50 29.72
CA ALA A 18 1.46 -1.03 28.98
C ALA A 18 1.71 0.34 28.32
N ARG A 19 1.69 0.39 26.98
CA ARG A 19 1.81 1.64 26.20
C ARG A 19 0.45 2.21 25.79
N LYS A 20 0.34 3.54 25.83
CA LYS A 20 -0.83 4.30 25.36
C LYS A 20 -0.56 4.90 23.97
N GLY A 21 -1.62 5.16 23.21
CA GLY A 21 -1.54 5.81 21.90
C GLY A 21 -1.71 4.86 20.71
N LYS A 22 -1.80 5.44 19.51
CA LYS A 22 -1.90 4.72 18.23
C LYS A 22 -0.53 4.16 17.85
N GLY A 23 -0.49 2.99 17.20
CA GLY A 23 0.77 2.36 16.78
C GLY A 23 1.54 1.62 17.88
N ARG A 24 1.04 1.61 19.12
CA ARG A 24 1.68 0.96 20.27
C ARG A 24 2.06 -0.51 20.07
N LEU A 25 1.29 -1.29 19.30
CA LEU A 25 1.64 -2.69 19.06
C LEU A 25 2.96 -2.81 18.26
N GLY A 26 3.16 -1.95 17.26
CA GLY A 26 4.41 -1.92 16.50
C GLY A 26 5.61 -1.67 17.42
N GLN A 27 5.51 -0.63 18.26
CA GLN A 27 6.53 -0.29 19.24
C GLN A 27 6.85 -1.44 20.21
N LEU A 28 5.81 -2.15 20.68
CA LEU A 28 6.02 -3.28 21.58
C LEU A 28 6.71 -4.46 20.86
N VAL A 29 6.41 -4.69 19.58
CA VAL A 29 7.07 -5.73 18.80
C VAL A 29 8.54 -5.36 18.54
N GLU A 30 8.82 -4.10 18.17
CA GLU A 30 10.18 -3.58 17.99
C GLU A 30 11.04 -3.81 19.25
N GLU A 31 10.53 -3.35 20.40
CA GLU A 31 11.24 -3.40 21.68
C GLU A 31 11.36 -4.81 22.24
N TYR A 32 10.24 -5.51 22.43
CA TYR A 32 10.24 -6.75 23.19
C TYR A 32 10.52 -8.00 22.36
N PHE A 33 10.21 -7.99 21.07
CA PHE A 33 10.42 -9.17 20.21
C PHE A 33 11.71 -9.08 19.39
N PHE A 34 12.05 -7.88 18.89
CA PHE A 34 13.27 -7.68 18.11
C PHE A 34 14.41 -7.01 18.90
N GLY A 35 14.15 -6.44 20.07
CA GLY A 35 15.18 -5.89 20.95
C GLY A 35 15.68 -4.51 20.53
N TYR A 36 14.91 -3.75 19.76
CA TYR A 36 15.28 -2.39 19.33
C TYR A 36 14.72 -1.32 20.26
N ASP A 37 15.54 -0.31 20.57
CA ASP A 37 15.06 0.87 21.29
C ASP A 37 13.99 1.59 20.47
N VAL A 38 12.90 2.01 21.12
CA VAL A 38 11.81 2.77 20.50
C VAL A 38 12.27 4.22 20.27
N ASN A 39 13.18 4.40 19.32
CA ASN A 39 13.71 5.70 18.94
C ASN A 39 13.01 6.19 17.67
N SER A 40 12.76 7.49 17.56
CA SER A 40 12.17 8.10 16.36
C SER A 40 13.20 8.28 15.23
N ASN A 41 14.08 7.30 15.01
CA ASN A 41 15.10 7.38 13.97
C ASN A 41 14.41 7.30 12.58
N PRO A 42 14.69 8.23 11.64
CA PRO A 42 14.18 8.14 10.27
C PRO A 42 14.71 6.94 9.48
N ASP A 43 15.80 6.31 9.94
CA ASP A 43 16.36 5.11 9.30
C ASP A 43 15.40 3.91 9.34
N ALA A 44 15.75 2.84 8.61
CA ALA A 44 15.03 1.57 8.65
C ALA A 44 15.15 0.94 10.05
N ASP A 45 14.09 0.27 10.52
CA ASP A 45 14.05 -0.35 11.86
C ASP A 45 15.18 -1.39 12.04
N PHE A 46 15.56 -2.07 10.97
CA PHE A 46 16.76 -2.91 10.87
C PHE A 46 17.75 -2.26 9.90
N SER A 47 18.42 -1.19 10.33
CA SER A 47 19.33 -0.39 9.49
C SER A 47 20.43 -1.23 8.82
N ASP A 48 21.01 -2.20 9.54
CA ASP A 48 22.03 -3.13 9.01
C ASP A 48 21.50 -4.02 7.86
N ALA A 49 20.20 -4.27 7.83
CA ALA A 49 19.52 -5.09 6.82
C ALA A 49 18.72 -4.27 5.80
N GLY A 50 18.65 -2.94 5.96
CA GLY A 50 17.80 -2.06 5.15
C GLY A 50 16.31 -2.44 5.20
N LEU A 51 15.86 -3.05 6.30
CA LEU A 51 14.53 -3.65 6.44
C LEU A 51 13.66 -2.80 7.39
N GLU A 52 12.43 -2.51 6.99
CA GLU A 52 11.45 -1.80 7.82
C GLU A 52 10.45 -2.79 8.44
N LEU A 53 10.16 -2.67 9.73
CA LEU A 53 9.15 -3.47 10.41
C LEU A 53 7.78 -2.79 10.32
N LYS A 54 6.76 -3.55 9.93
CA LYS A 54 5.40 -3.05 9.83
C LYS A 54 4.42 -4.04 10.44
N VAL A 55 3.72 -3.61 11.48
CA VAL A 55 2.66 -4.40 12.12
C VAL A 55 1.31 -3.86 11.68
N THR A 56 0.46 -4.68 11.06
CA THR A 56 -0.79 -4.22 10.43
C THR A 56 -2.00 -5.12 10.73
N PRO A 57 -3.16 -4.55 11.07
CA PRO A 57 -4.33 -5.32 11.46
C PRO A 57 -5.09 -5.90 10.28
N LEU A 58 -5.57 -7.11 10.49
CA LEU A 58 -6.64 -7.75 9.74
C LEU A 58 -7.95 -7.66 10.52
N LYS A 59 -9.06 -7.62 9.80
CA LYS A 59 -10.39 -7.80 10.37
C LYS A 59 -10.99 -9.09 9.85
N GLU A 60 -11.74 -9.76 10.71
CA GLU A 60 -12.55 -10.90 10.32
C GLU A 60 -13.89 -10.40 9.75
N LEU A 61 -14.23 -10.85 8.55
CA LEU A 61 -15.54 -10.63 7.92
C LEU A 61 -16.50 -11.77 8.28
N LYS A 62 -17.75 -11.66 7.80
CA LYS A 62 -18.69 -12.79 7.84
C LYS A 62 -18.03 -14.02 7.19
N ASN A 63 -18.29 -15.20 7.75
CA ASN A 63 -17.73 -16.49 7.31
C ASN A 63 -16.21 -16.64 7.52
N LYS A 64 -15.63 -16.01 8.55
CA LYS A 64 -14.20 -16.18 8.92
C LYS A 64 -13.19 -15.72 7.86
N VAL A 65 -13.62 -14.95 6.86
CA VAL A 65 -12.73 -14.41 5.83
C VAL A 65 -11.95 -13.22 6.39
N LEU A 66 -10.62 -13.30 6.32
CA LEU A 66 -9.73 -12.22 6.75
C LEU A 66 -9.53 -11.18 5.65
N ALA A 67 -9.61 -9.90 6.04
CA ALA A 67 -9.41 -8.75 5.14
C ALA A 67 -8.56 -7.67 5.80
N ILE A 68 -7.86 -6.86 4.98
CA ILE A 68 -7.14 -5.68 5.45
C ILE A 68 -8.10 -4.74 6.18
N LYS A 69 -7.75 -4.37 7.42
CA LYS A 69 -8.55 -3.43 8.22
C LYS A 69 -8.28 -1.98 7.83
N GLU A 70 -7.03 -1.62 7.58
CA GLU A 70 -6.60 -0.24 7.32
C GLU A 70 -5.40 -0.14 6.36
N ARG A 71 -5.15 1.06 5.86
CA ARG A 71 -3.94 1.39 5.07
C ARG A 71 -2.68 1.23 5.92
N LEU A 72 -1.54 0.99 5.30
CA LEU A 72 -0.26 0.96 6.00
C LEU A 72 0.41 2.33 5.93
N VAL A 73 0.56 3.00 7.08
CA VAL A 73 1.26 4.30 7.14
C VAL A 73 2.77 4.05 7.10
N CYS A 74 3.46 4.71 6.18
CA CYS A 74 4.90 4.55 6.00
C CYS A 74 5.67 5.59 6.81
N THR A 75 5.45 6.88 6.50
CA THR A 75 6.25 7.99 7.03
C THR A 75 5.56 9.33 6.79
N MET A 76 5.87 10.36 7.59
CA MET A 76 5.28 11.70 7.45
C MET A 76 5.75 12.36 6.15
N ILE A 77 4.88 13.16 5.52
CA ILE A 77 5.29 14.02 4.40
C ILE A 77 5.88 15.30 4.97
N ASP A 78 7.10 15.62 4.55
CA ASP A 78 7.72 16.91 4.79
C ASP A 78 7.52 17.78 3.54
N TYR A 79 6.60 18.75 3.64
CA TYR A 79 6.25 19.59 2.48
C TYR A 79 7.41 20.45 1.98
N ASP A 80 8.37 20.78 2.84
CA ASP A 80 9.54 21.58 2.46
C ASP A 80 10.65 20.69 1.90
N ALA A 81 10.95 19.56 2.55
CA ALA A 81 12.08 18.70 2.19
C ALA A 81 11.77 17.70 1.06
N ASP A 82 10.55 17.18 0.96
CA ASP A 82 10.23 16.14 -0.03
C ASP A 82 10.10 16.71 -1.45
N GLN A 83 9.72 17.99 -1.58
CA GLN A 83 9.56 18.63 -2.88
C GLN A 83 10.87 18.80 -3.67
N SER A 84 12.03 18.62 -3.04
CA SER A 84 13.34 18.68 -3.72
C SER A 84 13.94 17.31 -4.01
N LYS A 85 13.26 16.20 -3.66
CA LYS A 85 13.81 14.85 -3.79
C LYS A 85 13.12 14.06 -4.90
N ALA A 86 13.90 13.34 -5.70
CA ALA A 86 13.37 12.31 -6.58
C ALA A 86 12.78 11.15 -5.76
N PHE A 87 11.87 10.37 -6.35
CA PHE A 87 11.26 9.22 -5.66
C PHE A 87 12.31 8.25 -5.10
N GLU A 88 13.33 7.88 -5.87
CA GLU A 88 14.37 6.94 -5.47
C GLU A 88 15.26 7.45 -4.32
N GLU A 89 15.29 8.76 -4.09
CA GLU A 89 16.04 9.42 -3.02
C GLU A 89 15.15 9.75 -1.80
N SER A 90 13.84 9.49 -1.92
CA SER A 90 12.86 9.83 -0.90
C SER A 90 12.91 8.84 0.28
N HIS A 91 12.60 9.34 1.48
CA HIS A 91 12.51 8.49 2.68
C HIS A 91 11.38 7.46 2.57
N VAL A 92 10.31 7.77 1.83
CA VAL A 92 9.22 6.81 1.59
C VAL A 92 9.67 5.64 0.72
N TYR A 93 10.51 5.88 -0.30
CA TYR A 93 11.08 4.80 -1.10
C TYR A 93 11.93 3.88 -0.23
N LEU A 94 12.84 4.45 0.57
CA LEU A 94 13.70 3.66 1.49
C LEU A 94 12.88 2.82 2.47
N LYS A 95 11.85 3.41 3.10
CA LYS A 95 10.97 2.69 4.05
C LYS A 95 10.05 1.65 3.41
N CYS A 96 9.83 1.72 2.09
CA CYS A 96 8.98 0.79 1.37
C CYS A 96 9.77 -0.25 0.57
N ALA A 97 11.07 -0.04 0.33
CA ALA A 97 11.89 -0.90 -0.51
C ALA A 97 11.91 -2.35 -0.02
N TYR A 98 12.01 -2.53 1.30
CA TYR A 98 12.07 -3.83 1.94
C TYR A 98 11.37 -3.80 3.30
N MET A 99 10.26 -4.55 3.44
CA MET A 99 9.44 -4.53 4.66
C MET A 99 9.18 -5.92 5.23
N LEU A 100 9.31 -6.09 6.53
CA LEU A 100 8.79 -7.23 7.26
C LEU A 100 7.39 -6.85 7.77
N ILE A 101 6.37 -7.41 7.13
CA ILE A 101 4.98 -7.12 7.43
C ILE A 101 4.39 -8.25 8.27
N LEU A 102 4.01 -7.92 9.51
CA LEU A 102 3.38 -8.82 10.46
C LEU A 102 1.88 -8.50 10.55
N PHE A 103 1.06 -9.45 10.11
CA PHE A 103 -0.38 -9.34 10.16
C PHE A 103 -0.93 -9.97 11.44
N TYR A 104 -1.78 -9.24 12.15
CA TYR A 104 -2.49 -9.74 13.33
C TYR A 104 -4.00 -9.60 13.18
N ILE A 105 -4.76 -10.44 13.87
CA ILE A 105 -6.23 -10.30 13.93
C ILE A 105 -6.56 -9.18 14.91
N HIS A 106 -7.24 -8.15 14.44
CA HIS A 106 -7.77 -7.11 15.31
C HIS A 106 -9.02 -7.61 16.03
N GLU A 107 -9.01 -7.51 17.36
CA GLU A 107 -10.17 -7.74 18.21
C GLU A 107 -10.42 -6.50 19.09
N ALA A 108 -11.69 -6.08 19.16
CA ALA A 108 -12.07 -4.97 20.03
C ALA A 108 -11.93 -5.39 21.49
N ASP A 109 -11.55 -4.44 22.36
CA ASP A 109 -11.42 -4.63 23.81
C ASP A 109 -10.39 -5.68 24.27
N VAL A 110 -9.61 -6.24 23.34
CA VAL A 110 -8.46 -7.10 23.64
C VAL A 110 -7.19 -6.26 23.76
N PRO A 111 -6.36 -6.44 24.81
CA PRO A 111 -5.06 -5.80 24.92
C PRO A 111 -4.19 -6.06 23.68
N VAL A 112 -3.46 -5.05 23.21
CA VAL A 112 -2.73 -5.15 21.93
C VAL A 112 -1.69 -6.27 21.91
N GLN A 113 -1.06 -6.55 23.06
CA GLN A 113 -0.07 -7.62 23.21
C GLN A 113 -0.67 -9.02 23.16
N GLN A 114 -1.99 -9.15 23.30
CA GLN A 114 -2.76 -10.39 23.22
C GLN A 114 -3.42 -10.61 21.85
N LEU A 115 -3.11 -9.76 20.86
CA LEU A 115 -3.61 -9.95 19.50
C LEU A 115 -2.78 -11.01 18.78
N LEU A 116 -3.47 -11.94 18.11
CA LEU A 116 -2.86 -13.08 17.45
C LEU A 116 -2.22 -12.68 16.12
N PHE A 117 -0.91 -12.94 15.97
CA PHE A 117 -0.21 -12.80 14.70
C PHE A 117 -0.43 -14.03 13.83
N ILE A 118 -0.89 -13.82 12.60
CA ILE A 118 -1.35 -14.91 11.72
C ILE A 118 -0.63 -14.98 10.38
N TYR A 119 0.01 -13.91 9.94
CA TYR A 119 0.91 -13.95 8.78
C TYR A 119 2.15 -13.10 9.04
N ALA A 120 3.28 -13.54 8.48
CA ALA A 120 4.51 -12.77 8.40
C ALA A 120 5.01 -12.81 6.96
N VAL A 121 5.23 -11.64 6.37
CA VAL A 121 5.64 -11.49 4.96
C VAL A 121 6.85 -10.58 4.89
N LEU A 122 7.93 -11.06 4.29
CA LEU A 122 9.05 -10.23 3.86
C LEU A 122 8.75 -9.75 2.43
N TRP A 123 8.43 -8.47 2.30
CA TRP A 123 7.93 -7.86 1.08
C TRP A 123 8.93 -6.87 0.50
N GLN A 124 9.45 -7.21 -0.68
CA GLN A 124 10.13 -6.31 -1.59
C GLN A 124 9.11 -5.81 -2.61
N ILE A 125 8.99 -4.51 -2.81
CA ILE A 125 8.03 -3.99 -3.78
C ILE A 125 8.49 -4.36 -5.21
N PRO A 126 7.65 -5.05 -6.01
CA PRO A 126 7.98 -5.39 -7.40
C PRO A 126 8.30 -4.15 -8.25
N GLU A 127 9.17 -4.28 -9.24
CA GLU A 127 9.58 -3.17 -10.12
C GLU A 127 8.38 -2.46 -10.75
N LYS A 128 7.40 -3.22 -11.27
CA LYS A 128 6.16 -2.66 -11.80
C LYS A 128 5.38 -1.80 -10.80
N ASP A 129 5.32 -2.25 -9.54
CA ASP A 129 4.62 -1.52 -8.49
C ASP A 129 5.39 -0.26 -8.09
N LEU A 130 6.73 -0.30 -8.11
CA LEU A 130 7.58 0.88 -7.92
C LEU A 130 7.34 1.94 -8.99
N LEU A 131 7.13 1.56 -10.26
CA LEU A 131 6.79 2.51 -11.32
C LEU A 131 5.49 3.25 -11.02
N ILE A 132 4.46 2.55 -10.56
CA ILE A 132 3.17 3.16 -10.18
C ILE A 132 3.35 4.05 -8.94
N MET A 133 4.10 3.60 -7.93
CA MET A 133 4.39 4.40 -6.74
C MET A 133 5.20 5.66 -7.05
N LYS A 134 6.12 5.60 -8.03
CA LYS A 134 6.84 6.77 -8.53
C LYS A 134 5.90 7.79 -9.15
N GLN A 135 4.97 7.35 -10.01
CA GLN A 135 3.95 8.23 -10.60
C GLN A 135 3.08 8.88 -9.51
N ASP A 136 2.68 8.11 -8.50
CA ASP A 136 1.90 8.61 -7.36
C ASP A 136 2.67 9.64 -6.52
N TYR A 137 3.95 9.36 -6.25
CA TYR A 137 4.84 10.27 -5.54
C TYR A 137 4.96 11.59 -6.30
N GLU A 138 5.25 11.56 -7.60
CA GLU A 138 5.36 12.77 -8.42
C GLU A 138 4.05 13.56 -8.48
N LYS A 139 2.88 12.89 -8.52
CA LYS A 139 1.57 13.57 -8.42
C LYS A 139 1.41 14.31 -7.09
N ILE A 140 1.79 13.68 -5.97
CA ILE A 140 1.75 14.31 -4.64
C ILE A 140 2.69 15.51 -4.58
N ILE A 141 3.94 15.32 -5.00
CA ILE A 141 4.97 16.36 -4.99
C ILE A 141 4.60 17.53 -5.92
N ALA A 142 4.05 17.27 -7.10
CA ALA A 142 3.60 18.31 -8.02
C ALA A 142 2.53 19.21 -7.40
N LYS A 143 1.56 18.65 -6.67
CA LYS A 143 0.57 19.45 -5.92
C LYS A 143 1.21 20.29 -4.81
N ILE A 144 2.20 19.75 -4.11
CA ILE A 144 2.94 20.50 -3.08
C ILE A 144 3.67 21.68 -3.72
N ARG A 145 4.48 21.43 -4.76
CA ARG A 145 5.22 22.46 -5.53
C ARG A 145 4.31 23.56 -6.08
N ALA A 146 3.07 23.22 -6.43
CA ALA A 146 2.06 24.16 -6.93
C ALA A 146 1.32 24.96 -5.84
N GLY A 147 1.68 24.82 -4.56
CA GLY A 147 0.98 25.50 -3.46
C GLY A 147 -0.38 24.90 -3.11
N LYS A 148 -0.64 23.65 -3.54
CA LYS A 148 -1.93 22.95 -3.44
C LYS A 148 -1.89 21.74 -2.50
N ALA A 149 -1.00 21.71 -1.51
CA ALA A 149 -0.91 20.58 -0.57
C ALA A 149 -2.22 20.41 0.26
N HIS A 150 -2.97 21.49 0.48
CA HIS A 150 -4.27 21.44 1.14
C HIS A 150 -5.33 20.68 0.32
N GLU A 151 -5.19 20.64 -1.00
CA GLU A 151 -6.05 19.90 -1.95
C GLU A 151 -5.66 18.42 -2.13
N LEU A 152 -4.59 17.95 -1.48
CA LEU A 152 -4.19 16.54 -1.57
C LEU A 152 -5.32 15.62 -1.12
N SER A 153 -5.58 14.59 -1.89
CA SER A 153 -6.57 13.57 -1.61
C SER A 153 -5.95 12.19 -1.76
N GLU A 154 -6.36 11.24 -0.94
CA GLU A 154 -6.02 9.83 -1.20
C GLU A 154 -6.59 9.36 -2.53
N GLY A 155 -7.57 10.04 -3.13
CA GLY A 155 -8.08 9.73 -4.47
C GLY A 155 -7.16 10.12 -5.62
N ASP A 156 -6.11 10.94 -5.39
CA ASP A 156 -5.25 11.46 -6.46
C ASP A 156 -4.30 10.42 -7.08
N THR A 157 -4.11 9.30 -6.38
CA THR A 157 -3.05 8.31 -6.63
C THR A 157 -3.58 6.89 -6.75
N THR A 158 -2.74 5.90 -7.01
CA THR A 158 -3.13 4.50 -7.20
C THR A 158 -2.71 3.60 -6.03
N TYR A 159 -1.43 3.52 -5.69
CA TYR A 159 -0.86 2.69 -4.61
C TYR A 159 -0.39 3.51 -3.42
N LEU A 160 0.36 4.59 -3.66
CA LEU A 160 0.94 5.44 -2.62
C LEU A 160 0.01 6.63 -2.32
N GLY A 161 -0.57 6.69 -1.13
CA GLY A 161 -1.50 7.73 -0.71
C GLY A 161 -0.90 8.76 0.25
N ALA A 162 -1.42 9.99 0.21
CA ALA A 162 -1.12 11.08 1.16
C ALA A 162 -2.24 11.23 2.21
N CYS A 163 -2.22 10.37 3.24
CA CYS A 163 -3.26 10.31 4.27
C CYS A 163 -3.08 11.41 5.33
N ARG A 164 -4.17 12.02 5.83
CA ARG A 164 -4.07 12.99 6.94
C ARG A 164 -3.59 12.30 8.22
N LYS A 165 -2.65 12.90 8.94
CA LYS A 165 -2.13 12.40 10.21
C LYS A 165 -1.98 13.56 11.21
N GLY A 166 -2.86 13.55 12.22
CA GLY A 166 -2.93 14.56 13.26
C GLY A 166 -4.12 14.32 14.19
N GLN A 167 -4.16 14.99 15.32
CA GLN A 167 -5.29 14.98 16.24
C GLN A 167 -6.30 16.10 15.90
N LYS A 168 -7.52 16.00 16.44
CA LYS A 168 -8.52 17.05 16.28
C LYS A 168 -8.00 18.33 16.97
N GLY A 169 -7.82 19.39 16.20
CA GLY A 169 -7.28 20.67 16.68
C GLY A 169 -5.81 20.91 16.35
N ASP A 170 -5.13 19.96 15.71
CA ASP A 170 -3.78 20.21 15.17
C ASP A 170 -3.82 21.35 14.15
N THR A 171 -2.87 22.26 14.25
CA THR A 171 -2.71 23.37 13.31
C THR A 171 -2.19 22.87 11.98
N ASP A 172 -2.77 23.38 10.90
CA ASP A 172 -2.24 23.18 9.55
C ASP A 172 -0.83 23.78 9.43
N VAL A 173 -0.04 23.18 8.54
CA VAL A 173 1.38 23.46 8.35
C VAL A 173 1.54 24.37 7.15
N TYR A 174 2.30 25.44 7.34
CA TYR A 174 2.79 26.24 6.23
C TYR A 174 4.12 25.67 5.74
N TYR A 175 4.35 25.85 4.45
CA TYR A 175 5.52 25.34 3.74
C TYR A 175 5.90 26.33 2.65
N ASN A 176 7.12 26.21 2.15
CA ASN A 176 7.65 27.06 1.09
C ASN A 176 7.43 26.41 -0.28
N LEU A 177 7.28 27.25 -1.30
CA LEU A 177 7.23 26.85 -2.70
C LEU A 177 8.67 26.81 -3.27
N PRO A 178 8.87 26.21 -4.46
CA PRO A 178 10.20 26.13 -5.07
C PRO A 178 10.88 27.49 -5.33
N ASP A 179 10.12 28.58 -5.44
CA ASP A 179 10.64 29.94 -5.60
C ASP A 179 11.02 30.62 -4.27
N GLY A 180 10.89 29.92 -3.15
CA GLY A 180 11.17 30.41 -1.80
C GLY A 180 10.04 31.21 -1.16
N THR A 181 8.92 31.42 -1.87
CA THR A 181 7.73 32.06 -1.29
C THR A 181 6.96 31.09 -0.40
N ARG A 182 6.21 31.61 0.58
CA ARG A 182 5.38 30.79 1.46
C ARG A 182 4.05 30.46 0.77
N ALA A 183 3.59 29.22 0.87
CA ALA A 183 2.28 28.83 0.37
C ALA A 183 1.15 29.69 0.98
N ALA A 184 0.24 30.17 0.13
CA ALA A 184 -0.84 31.06 0.54
C ALA A 184 -1.84 30.40 1.51
N VAL A 185 -2.05 29.09 1.37
CA VAL A 185 -2.97 28.31 2.20
C VAL A 185 -2.18 27.19 2.89
N PRO A 186 -2.21 27.10 4.24
CA PRO A 186 -1.56 26.01 4.95
C PRO A 186 -2.27 24.69 4.70
N ALA A 187 -1.57 23.58 4.90
CA ALA A 187 -2.10 22.25 4.62
C ALA A 187 -2.13 21.37 5.88
N PRO A 188 -3.10 20.46 6.02
CA PRO A 188 -3.11 19.50 7.13
C PRO A 188 -1.87 18.62 7.06
N LYS A 189 -1.36 18.19 8.21
CA LYS A 189 -0.28 17.19 8.28
C LYS A 189 -0.69 15.90 7.59
N ARG A 190 0.21 15.33 6.79
CA ARG A 190 -0.02 14.08 6.04
C ARG A 190 1.13 13.11 6.18
N ALA A 191 0.84 11.84 5.90
CA ALA A 191 1.81 10.78 5.80
C ALA A 191 1.64 10.02 4.49
N PHE A 192 2.76 9.61 3.92
CA PHE A 192 2.79 8.59 2.88
C PHE A 192 2.26 7.27 3.46
N SER A 193 1.49 6.55 2.65
CA SER A 193 0.88 5.28 3.04
C SER A 193 0.64 4.36 1.86
N LEU A 194 0.83 3.06 2.05
CA LEU A 194 0.34 2.07 1.09
C LEU A 194 -1.16 1.88 1.31
N LYS A 195 -1.94 2.12 0.26
CA LYS A 195 -3.40 2.04 0.34
C LYS A 195 -3.86 0.62 0.67
N THR A 196 -5.04 0.55 1.29
CA THR A 196 -5.73 -0.71 1.60
C THR A 196 -5.80 -1.65 0.40
N GLN A 197 -5.96 -1.13 -0.82
CA GLN A 197 -5.97 -1.94 -2.04
C GLN A 197 -4.62 -2.62 -2.30
N TYR A 198 -3.51 -1.89 -2.17
CA TYR A 198 -2.17 -2.46 -2.30
C TYR A 198 -1.90 -3.51 -1.22
N MET A 199 -2.28 -3.21 0.03
CA MET A 199 -2.14 -4.15 1.16
C MET A 199 -2.93 -5.45 0.93
N ARG A 200 -4.04 -5.42 0.18
CA ARG A 200 -4.76 -6.66 -0.18
C ARG A 200 -3.92 -7.56 -1.08
N THR A 201 -3.14 -7.00 -2.00
CA THR A 201 -2.21 -7.77 -2.85
C THR A 201 -1.20 -8.53 -1.99
N ILE A 202 -0.63 -7.87 -0.97
CA ILE A 202 0.31 -8.49 -0.02
C ILE A 202 -0.37 -9.59 0.79
N LEU A 203 -1.59 -9.36 1.29
CA LEU A 203 -2.35 -10.37 2.05
C LEU A 203 -2.69 -11.58 1.19
N GLU A 204 -3.10 -11.38 -0.06
CA GLU A 204 -3.41 -12.48 -0.98
C GLU A 204 -2.15 -13.27 -1.34
N PHE A 205 -0.99 -12.62 -1.48
CA PHE A 205 0.29 -13.32 -1.58
C PHE A 205 0.56 -14.17 -0.33
N ALA A 206 0.39 -13.62 0.87
CA ALA A 206 0.59 -14.34 2.13
C ALA A 206 -0.31 -15.58 2.24
N LYS A 207 -1.59 -15.43 1.89
CA LYS A 207 -2.58 -16.53 1.87
C LYS A 207 -2.20 -17.64 0.89
N LYS A 208 -1.84 -17.27 -0.34
CA LYS A 208 -1.49 -18.25 -1.40
C LYS A 208 -0.21 -19.02 -1.09
N THR A 209 0.72 -18.40 -0.37
CA THR A 209 2.01 -19.00 0.01
C THR A 209 1.95 -19.79 1.33
N GLY A 210 0.75 -20.06 1.85
CA GLY A 210 0.54 -20.88 3.05
C GLY A 210 0.73 -20.14 4.38
N GLY A 211 0.98 -18.82 4.35
CA GLY A 211 0.96 -17.96 5.53
C GLY A 211 2.09 -18.17 6.54
N GLN A 212 3.00 -19.11 6.31
CA GLN A 212 4.13 -19.39 7.18
C GLN A 212 5.38 -18.68 6.68
N GLY A 213 5.69 -17.50 7.26
CA GLY A 213 6.96 -16.78 7.04
C GLY A 213 7.38 -16.73 5.58
N THR A 214 6.66 -15.96 4.77
CA THR A 214 6.82 -16.00 3.30
C THR A 214 7.57 -14.76 2.83
N TYR A 215 8.31 -14.89 1.73
CA TYR A 215 9.08 -13.79 1.16
C TYR A 215 8.87 -13.76 -0.35
N ASN A 216 8.73 -12.56 -0.93
CA ASN A 216 8.62 -12.39 -2.37
C ASN A 216 9.96 -11.95 -3.01
N THR A 217 11.06 -11.97 -2.26
CA THR A 217 12.37 -11.68 -2.82
C THR A 217 12.69 -12.64 -3.93
N SER A 218 13.31 -12.11 -4.98
CA SER A 218 13.53 -12.65 -6.33
C SER A 218 14.12 -14.06 -6.49
N ALA A 219 14.15 -14.89 -5.45
CA ALA A 219 14.40 -16.32 -5.55
C ALA A 219 13.16 -17.14 -5.96
N LEU A 220 11.93 -16.63 -5.88
CA LEU A 220 10.71 -17.42 -6.14
C LEU A 220 9.51 -16.65 -6.75
N VAL A 221 9.74 -15.71 -7.68
CA VAL A 221 8.63 -15.13 -8.50
C VAL A 221 8.53 -15.82 -9.87
N HIS A 222 8.74 -17.14 -9.92
CA HIS A 222 8.26 -17.94 -11.05
C HIS A 222 6.82 -18.35 -10.75
N GLY A 223 5.83 -17.66 -11.34
CA GLY A 223 4.46 -18.16 -11.40
C GLY A 223 3.34 -17.26 -10.85
N TYR A 224 3.60 -16.01 -10.47
CA TYR A 224 2.53 -15.04 -10.20
C TYR A 224 2.37 -14.06 -11.35
N SER A 225 1.46 -14.35 -12.29
CA SER A 225 1.18 -13.43 -13.39
C SER A 225 -0.33 -13.33 -13.71
N PRO A 226 -1.08 -12.48 -12.99
CA PRO A 226 -2.20 -11.78 -13.58
C PRO A 226 -1.69 -10.40 -14.01
N HIS A 227 -1.15 -10.28 -15.23
CA HIS A 227 -0.73 -8.98 -15.76
C HIS A 227 -1.83 -8.41 -16.63
N LEU A 228 -2.55 -7.43 -16.06
CA LEU A 228 -3.37 -6.54 -16.86
C LEU A 228 -2.49 -5.58 -17.66
N ILE A 229 -1.40 -5.10 -17.08
CA ILE A 229 -0.53 -4.05 -17.64
C ILE A 229 0.93 -4.49 -17.55
N GLU A 230 1.69 -4.23 -18.62
CA GLU A 230 3.11 -4.51 -18.77
C GLU A 230 4.00 -3.36 -18.26
N GLU A 231 5.23 -3.70 -17.87
CA GLU A 231 6.20 -2.69 -17.40
C GLU A 231 6.57 -1.67 -18.49
N SER A 232 6.66 -2.12 -19.74
CA SER A 232 6.95 -1.26 -20.90
C SER A 232 5.88 -0.18 -21.09
N GLU A 233 4.60 -0.50 -20.85
CA GLU A 233 3.50 0.47 -20.92
C GLU A 233 3.61 1.54 -19.82
N LEU A 234 3.94 1.12 -18.60
CA LEU A 234 4.07 2.01 -17.43
C LEU A 234 5.29 2.94 -17.47
N ARG A 235 6.31 2.61 -18.27
CA ARG A 235 7.44 3.51 -18.52
C ARG A 235 7.05 4.73 -19.36
N VAL A 236 5.94 4.66 -20.10
CA VAL A 236 5.51 5.71 -21.04
C VAL A 236 4.20 6.38 -20.61
N ASN A 237 3.27 5.62 -20.03
CA ASN A 237 1.93 6.09 -19.68
C ASN A 237 1.63 5.88 -18.20
N SER A 238 0.70 6.67 -17.65
CA SER A 238 0.18 6.39 -16.32
C SER A 238 -0.74 5.16 -16.32
N PHE A 239 -0.89 4.51 -15.16
CA PHE A 239 -1.85 3.40 -15.01
C PHE A 239 -3.24 3.76 -15.53
N GLU A 240 -3.73 4.96 -15.21
CA GLU A 240 -5.04 5.45 -15.63
C GLU A 240 -5.11 5.66 -17.15
N ASP A 241 -4.08 6.28 -17.73
CA ASP A 241 -4.02 6.49 -19.18
C ASP A 241 -3.99 5.17 -19.94
N ILE A 242 -3.28 4.15 -19.44
CA ILE A 242 -3.25 2.82 -20.06
C ILE A 242 -4.66 2.22 -20.08
N LEU A 243 -5.37 2.25 -18.95
CA LEU A 243 -6.74 1.76 -18.89
C LEU A 243 -7.64 2.55 -19.84
N LEU A 244 -7.63 3.88 -19.78
CA LEU A 244 -8.45 4.73 -20.64
C LEU A 244 -8.15 4.50 -22.11
N ASN A 245 -6.89 4.37 -22.50
CA ASN A 245 -6.48 4.10 -23.87
C ASN A 245 -7.01 2.76 -24.39
N ARG A 246 -7.13 1.75 -23.53
CA ARG A 246 -7.75 0.46 -23.90
C ARG A 246 -9.27 0.57 -24.06
N PHE A 247 -9.93 1.45 -23.30
CA PHE A 247 -11.37 1.70 -23.45
C PHE A 247 -11.71 2.64 -24.61
N ASN A 248 -10.81 3.55 -24.99
CA ASN A 248 -11.07 4.60 -25.99
C ASN A 248 -11.62 4.09 -27.34
N PRO A 249 -11.12 2.99 -27.94
CA PRO A 249 -11.64 2.46 -29.20
C PRO A 249 -13.12 2.04 -29.12
N TYR A 250 -13.60 1.72 -27.92
CA TYR A 250 -14.91 1.15 -27.67
C TYR A 250 -15.95 2.19 -27.22
N TYR A 251 -15.55 3.46 -27.12
CA TYR A 251 -16.49 4.52 -26.77
C TYR A 251 -17.58 4.67 -27.82
N ARG A 252 -18.82 4.88 -27.32
CA ARG A 252 -20.07 4.98 -28.09
C ARG A 252 -20.59 3.66 -28.67
N MET A 253 -19.91 2.54 -28.45
CA MET A 253 -20.49 1.23 -28.73
C MET A 253 -21.52 0.84 -27.66
N SER A 254 -22.63 0.27 -28.10
CA SER A 254 -23.63 -0.39 -27.25
C SER A 254 -23.11 -1.69 -26.68
N TYR A 255 -23.79 -2.22 -25.65
CA TYR A 255 -23.46 -3.52 -25.08
C TYR A 255 -23.54 -4.62 -26.14
N GLU A 256 -24.55 -4.59 -27.00
CA GLU A 256 -24.77 -5.55 -28.08
C GLU A 256 -23.62 -5.51 -29.10
N GLU A 257 -23.13 -4.32 -29.43
CA GLU A 257 -21.98 -4.13 -30.33
C GLU A 257 -20.68 -4.64 -29.70
N LEU A 258 -20.44 -4.37 -28.42
CA LEU A 258 -19.26 -4.86 -27.70
C LEU A 258 -19.24 -6.38 -27.60
N VAL A 259 -20.37 -7.00 -27.26
CA VAL A 259 -20.48 -8.46 -27.17
C VAL A 259 -20.19 -9.10 -28.52
N LYS A 260 -20.66 -8.49 -29.61
CA LYS A 260 -20.38 -8.95 -30.98
C LYS A 260 -18.88 -8.81 -31.31
N GLU A 261 -18.27 -7.67 -30.98
CA GLU A 261 -16.84 -7.41 -31.21
C GLU A 261 -15.96 -8.44 -30.49
N PHE A 262 -16.24 -8.72 -29.22
CA PHE A 262 -15.45 -9.66 -28.41
C PHE A 262 -15.86 -11.12 -28.59
N HIS A 263 -16.86 -11.41 -29.43
CA HIS A 263 -17.44 -12.76 -29.56
C HIS A 263 -17.88 -13.35 -28.19
N ALA A 264 -18.30 -12.48 -27.27
CA ALA A 264 -18.69 -12.86 -25.92
C ALA A 264 -20.13 -13.42 -25.92
N PRO A 265 -20.52 -14.24 -24.93
CA PRO A 265 -21.91 -14.67 -24.79
C PRO A 265 -22.79 -13.53 -24.28
N THR A 266 -23.91 -13.27 -24.97
CA THR A 266 -24.94 -12.34 -24.49
C THR A 266 -25.57 -12.88 -23.20
N THR A 267 -25.59 -12.07 -22.15
CA THR A 267 -26.19 -12.46 -20.86
C THR A 267 -27.00 -11.33 -20.23
N GLY A 268 -28.12 -11.68 -19.62
CA GLY A 268 -28.94 -10.78 -18.80
C GLY A 268 -28.43 -10.62 -17.37
N ALA A 269 -27.33 -11.28 -17.01
CA ALA A 269 -26.77 -11.25 -15.66
C ALA A 269 -26.28 -9.84 -15.26
N LYS A 270 -26.34 -9.53 -13.96
CA LYS A 270 -25.83 -8.26 -13.42
C LYS A 270 -24.32 -8.06 -13.67
N SER A 271 -23.56 -9.14 -13.85
CA SER A 271 -22.12 -9.15 -14.13
C SER A 271 -21.75 -8.89 -15.60
N LYS A 272 -22.72 -8.69 -16.50
CA LYS A 272 -22.47 -8.61 -17.95
C LYS A 272 -21.44 -7.55 -18.36
N TYR A 273 -21.47 -6.37 -17.73
CA TYR A 273 -20.51 -5.30 -18.01
C TYR A 273 -19.11 -5.59 -17.47
N PHE A 274 -19.01 -6.35 -16.37
CA PHE A 274 -17.72 -6.80 -15.84
C PHE A 274 -17.03 -7.76 -16.82
N LEU A 275 -17.79 -8.65 -17.46
CA LEU A 275 -17.24 -9.57 -18.47
C LEU A 275 -16.69 -8.80 -19.68
N VAL A 276 -17.45 -7.84 -20.20
CA VAL A 276 -17.01 -6.99 -21.32
C VAL A 276 -15.79 -6.14 -20.94
N ALA A 277 -15.77 -5.56 -19.73
CA ALA A 277 -14.62 -4.80 -19.25
C ALA A 277 -13.36 -5.68 -19.13
N ASN A 278 -13.49 -6.94 -18.72
CA ASN A 278 -12.36 -7.87 -18.71
C ASN A 278 -11.84 -8.14 -20.13
N GLU A 279 -12.74 -8.37 -21.11
CA GLU A 279 -12.34 -8.58 -22.50
C GLU A 279 -11.58 -7.38 -23.10
N ILE A 280 -12.00 -6.15 -22.77
CA ILE A 280 -11.30 -4.92 -23.18
C ILE A 280 -9.90 -4.85 -22.56
N LEU A 281 -9.77 -5.29 -21.30
CA LEU A 281 -8.56 -5.09 -20.53
C LEU A 281 -7.53 -6.21 -20.67
N THR A 282 -7.94 -7.42 -21.05
CA THR A 282 -7.02 -8.54 -21.31
C THR A 282 -6.52 -8.49 -22.75
N GLU A 283 -5.23 -8.27 -22.96
CA GLU A 283 -4.65 -8.35 -24.30
C GLU A 283 -4.84 -9.75 -24.90
N SER A 284 -5.03 -9.79 -26.23
CA SER A 284 -5.29 -10.99 -27.01
C SER A 284 -4.24 -12.10 -26.84
N HIS A 285 -3.02 -11.78 -26.39
CA HIS A 285 -1.94 -12.74 -26.13
C HIS A 285 -2.10 -13.56 -24.84
N THR A 286 -2.95 -13.12 -23.89
CA THR A 286 -3.25 -13.84 -22.63
C THR A 286 -4.36 -14.89 -22.78
N ARG A 287 -5.06 -14.91 -23.93
CA ARG A 287 -6.20 -15.80 -24.18
C ARG A 287 -5.82 -17.29 -24.31
N ALA A 288 -4.53 -17.61 -24.41
CA ALA A 288 -4.05 -18.99 -24.60
C ALA A 288 -3.71 -19.74 -23.30
N MET A 289 -3.90 -19.15 -22.12
CA MET A 289 -3.53 -19.77 -20.83
C MET A 289 -4.60 -19.68 -19.70
N MET A 290 -5.87 -19.49 -20.04
CA MET A 290 -6.99 -19.83 -19.14
C MET A 290 -7.75 -21.04 -19.69
#